data_AF-A0A3L7ZBT4-F1
#
_entry.id   AF-A0A3L7ZBT4-F1
#
_cell.length_a   1.000
_cell.length_b   1.000
_cell.length_c   1.000
_cell.angle_alpha   90.00
_cell.angle_beta   90.00
_cell.angle_gamma   90.00
#
_symmetry.space_group_name_H-M   'P 1'
#
loop_
_entity.id
_entity.type
_entity.pdbx_description
1 polymer ?
#
loop_
_entity_poly.entity_id
_entity_poly.type
_entity_poly.pdbx_seq_one_letter_code
_entity_poly.pdbx_strand_id
1 'polypeptide(L)'
;MDKQEAVEDNDPYSILSIFEIERITENTIEELPDQCKSIFKLSRINGLKNQEIADKLDISVRTVETQIYRALKILKSRLKDYLVS
;
A
#
# COMPACT_ATOMS: atom_id res chain seq x y z
N MET A 1 -20.32 28.95 20.74
CA MET A 1 -20.63 27.51 20.81
C MET A 1 -21.55 27.27 19.65
N ASP A 2 -20.96 27.09 18.47
CA ASP A 2 -21.68 26.87 17.23
C ASP A 2 -21.23 25.51 16.73
N LYS A 3 -21.99 24.50 17.16
CA LYS A 3 -22.01 23.19 16.53
C LYS A 3 -22.74 23.37 15.20
N GLN A 4 -22.13 22.99 14.08
CA GLN A 4 -22.74 22.41 12.86
C GLN A 4 -21.72 22.60 11.72
N GLU A 5 -21.30 21.60 10.96
CA GLU A 5 -21.84 20.26 10.71
C GLU A 5 -20.66 19.42 10.18
N ALA A 6 -20.36 18.29 10.83
CA ALA A 6 -19.46 17.30 10.26
C ALA A 6 -20.24 16.61 9.13
N VAL A 7 -19.77 16.80 7.89
CA VAL A 7 -20.27 16.10 6.71
C VAL A 7 -19.89 14.62 6.83
N GLU A 8 -20.74 13.83 7.49
CA GLU A 8 -20.73 12.37 7.40
C GLU A 8 -21.73 11.95 6.33
N ASP A 9 -21.32 12.03 5.07
CA ASP A 9 -22.01 11.35 3.97
C ASP A 9 -21.28 10.02 3.72
N ASN A 10 -21.41 9.08 4.66
CA ASN A 10 -20.94 7.71 4.48
C ASN A 10 -21.98 6.94 3.67
N ASP A 11 -22.04 7.22 2.37
CA ASP A 11 -22.93 6.47 1.50
C ASP A 11 -22.52 4.96 1.48
N PRO A 12 -23.48 4.03 1.46
CA PRO A 12 -23.17 2.60 1.51
C PRO A 12 -22.25 2.10 0.39
N TYR A 13 -22.23 2.76 -0.78
CA TYR A 13 -21.35 2.39 -1.88
C TYR A 13 -19.90 2.79 -1.62
N SER A 14 -19.67 3.94 -0.98
CA SER A 14 -18.33 4.34 -0.52
C SER A 14 -17.78 3.36 0.51
N ILE A 15 -18.59 2.95 1.50
CA ILE A 15 -18.17 1.95 2.50
C ILE A 15 -17.82 0.62 1.82
N LEU A 16 -18.66 0.14 0.90
CA LEU A 16 -18.40 -1.11 0.17
C LEU A 16 -17.10 -1.02 -0.66
N SER A 17 -16.87 0.12 -1.32
CA SER A 17 -15.67 0.36 -2.11
C SER A 17 -14.41 0.36 -1.23
N ILE A 18 -14.46 0.95 -0.03
CA ILE A 18 -13.35 0.94 0.93
C ILE A 18 -12.98 -0.50 1.31
N PHE A 19 -13.96 -1.32 1.70
CA PHE A 19 -13.69 -2.73 2.06
C PHE A 19 -13.14 -3.53 0.88
N GLU A 20 -13.62 -3.25 -0.33
CA GLU A 20 -13.13 -3.93 -1.52
C GLU A 20 -11.69 -3.53 -1.86
N ILE A 21 -11.35 -2.24 -1.76
CA ILE A 21 -9.99 -1.73 -1.94
C ILE A 21 -9.03 -2.35 -0.92
N GLU A 22 -9.44 -2.41 0.36
CA GLU A 22 -8.65 -3.02 1.43
C GLU A 22 -8.38 -4.50 1.13
N ARG A 23 -9.42 -5.27 0.83
CA ARG A 23 -9.31 -6.69 0.47
C ARG A 23 -8.40 -6.91 -0.75
N ILE A 24 -8.54 -6.11 -1.81
CA ILE A 24 -7.69 -6.21 -3.00
C ILE A 24 -6.23 -5.89 -2.64
N THR A 25 -6.00 -4.88 -1.81
CA THR A 25 -4.67 -4.48 -1.35
C THR A 25 -3.99 -5.59 -0.57
N GLU A 26 -4.67 -6.15 0.43
CA GLU A 26 -4.14 -7.25 1.27
C GLU A 26 -3.82 -8.49 0.44
N ASN A 27 -4.76 -8.94 -0.39
CA ASN A 27 -4.54 -10.09 -1.27
C ASN A 27 -3.36 -9.85 -2.21
N THR A 28 -3.27 -8.64 -2.78
CA THR A 28 -2.17 -8.29 -3.67
C THR A 28 -0.83 -8.32 -2.95
N ILE A 29 -0.75 -7.80 -1.72
CA ILE A 29 0.47 -7.85 -0.89
C ILE A 29 0.86 -9.31 -0.62
N GLU A 30 -0.09 -10.19 -0.36
CA GLU A 30 0.19 -11.61 -0.12
C GLU A 30 0.58 -12.40 -1.39
N GLU A 31 0.17 -11.94 -2.57
CA GLU A 31 0.62 -12.49 -3.85
C GLU A 31 2.01 -11.97 -4.30
N LEU A 32 2.56 -10.94 -3.65
CA LEU A 32 3.89 -10.44 -3.99
C LEU A 32 4.96 -11.52 -3.75
N PRO A 33 6.00 -11.59 -4.61
CA PRO A 33 7.16 -12.44 -4.36
C PRO A 33 7.78 -12.14 -2.99
N ASP A 34 8.25 -13.16 -2.27
CA ASP A 34 8.62 -13.06 -0.85
C ASP A 34 9.56 -11.89 -0.52
N GLN A 35 10.61 -11.69 -1.33
CA GLN A 35 11.55 -10.59 -1.12
C GLN A 35 10.89 -9.22 -1.33
N CYS A 36 10.04 -9.10 -2.35
CA CYS A 36 9.29 -7.88 -2.66
C CYS A 36 8.28 -7.56 -1.54
N LYS A 37 7.54 -8.59 -1.08
CA LYS A 37 6.61 -8.51 0.05
C LYS A 37 7.31 -8.05 1.33
N SER A 38 8.43 -8.68 1.68
CA SER A 38 9.20 -8.35 2.88
C SER A 38 9.69 -6.90 2.86
N ILE A 39 10.31 -6.48 1.75
CA ILE A 39 10.78 -5.11 1.57
C ILE A 39 9.62 -4.10 1.65
N PHE A 40 8.49 -4.39 1.01
CA PHE A 40 7.33 -3.51 1.02
C PHE A 40 6.76 -3.35 2.44
N LYS A 41 6.59 -4.46 3.19
CA LYS A 41 6.11 -4.44 4.58
C LYS A 41 7.07 -3.64 5.49
N LEU A 42 8.39 -3.87 5.38
CA LEU A 42 9.38 -3.10 6.14
C LEU A 42 9.29 -1.59 5.87
N SER A 43 9.05 -1.20 4.62
CA SER A 43 8.94 0.22 4.26
C SER A 43 7.61 0.84 4.68
N ARG A 44 6.48 0.17 4.43
CA ARG A 44 5.13 0.77 4.57
C ARG A 44 4.45 0.48 5.90
N ILE A 45 4.71 -0.67 6.49
CA ILE A 45 4.12 -1.08 7.78
C ILE A 45 5.08 -0.73 8.91
N ASN A 46 6.37 -1.08 8.77
CA ASN A 46 7.36 -0.79 9.81
C ASN A 46 7.99 0.61 9.70
N GLY A 47 7.73 1.34 8.61
CA GLY A 47 8.20 2.72 8.44
C GLY A 47 9.70 2.87 8.25
N LEU A 48 10.43 1.79 7.91
CA LEU A 48 11.87 1.84 7.71
C LEU A 48 12.23 2.60 6.42
N LYS A 49 13.30 3.37 6.48
CA LYS A 49 13.91 4.01 5.30
C LYS A 49 14.60 2.98 4.43
N ASN A 50 14.74 3.28 3.14
CA ASN A 50 15.36 2.34 2.19
C ASN A 50 16.78 1.92 2.60
N GLN A 51 17.57 2.82 3.18
CA GLN A 51 18.90 2.50 3.70
C GLN A 51 18.85 1.49 4.85
N GLU A 52 17.95 1.69 5.82
CA GLU A 52 17.79 0.77 6.96
C GLU A 52 17.36 -0.63 6.51
N ILE A 53 16.53 -0.72 5.46
CA ILE A 53 16.12 -1.99 4.85
C ILE A 53 17.30 -2.64 4.12
N ALA A 54 18.06 -1.84 3.36
CA ALA A 54 19.24 -2.30 2.63
C ALA A 54 20.28 -2.92 3.58
N ASP A 55 20.58 -2.21 4.67
CA ASP A 55 21.53 -2.66 5.70
C ASP A 55 20.99 -3.90 6.42
N LYS A 56 19.69 -3.95 6.74
CA LYS A 56 19.06 -5.07 7.45
C LYS A 56 19.03 -6.37 6.64
N LEU A 57 18.88 -6.26 5.31
CA LEU A 57 18.76 -7.41 4.41
C LEU A 57 20.07 -7.71 3.66
N ASP A 58 21.13 -6.95 3.90
CA ASP A 58 22.42 -7.04 3.21
C ASP A 58 22.28 -6.98 1.67
N ILE A 59 21.55 -5.97 1.19
CA ILE A 59 21.31 -5.72 -0.24
C ILE A 59 21.54 -4.25 -0.58
N SER A 60 21.66 -3.92 -1.86
CA SER A 60 21.79 -2.52 -2.27
C SER A 60 20.48 -1.73 -2.06
N VAL A 61 20.60 -0.43 -1.74
CA VAL A 61 19.46 0.50 -1.70
C VAL A 61 18.68 0.50 -3.02
N ARG A 62 19.38 0.39 -4.15
CA ARG A 62 18.76 0.28 -5.48
C ARG A 62 17.88 -0.96 -5.61
N THR A 63 18.27 -2.09 -5.00
CA THR A 63 17.45 -3.30 -4.94
C THR A 63 16.17 -3.02 -4.16
N VAL A 64 16.27 -2.35 -3.00
CA VAL A 64 15.10 -1.96 -2.18
C VAL A 64 14.14 -1.10 -2.99
N GLU A 65 14.64 -0.03 -3.63
CA GLU A 65 13.83 0.86 -4.47
C GLU A 65 13.14 0.12 -5.62
N THR A 66 13.88 -0.77 -6.29
CA THR A 66 13.34 -1.56 -7.41
C THR A 66 12.21 -2.47 -6.94
N GLN A 67 12.35 -3.12 -5.79
CA GLN A 67 11.32 -3.99 -5.24
C GLN A 67 10.09 -3.19 -4.77
N ILE A 68 10.29 -2.03 -4.12
CA ILE A 68 9.17 -1.13 -3.76
C ILE A 68 8.43 -0.67 -5.02
N TYR A 69 9.15 -0.24 -6.06
CA TYR A 69 8.53 0.16 -7.33
C TYR A 69 7.71 -0.98 -7.95
N ARG A 70 8.24 -2.22 -7.94
CA ARG A 70 7.53 -3.41 -8.43
C ARG A 70 6.23 -3.66 -7.65
N ALA A 71 6.28 -3.61 -6.32
CA ALA A 71 5.08 -3.76 -5.48
C ALA A 71 4.01 -2.70 -5.81
N LEU A 72 4.42 -1.43 -5.90
CA LEU A 72 3.51 -0.32 -6.23
C LEU A 72 2.92 -0.45 -7.63
N LYS A 73 3.69 -0.92 -8.62
CA LYS A 73 3.19 -1.15 -9.98
C LYS A 73 2.11 -2.24 -10.01
N ILE A 74 2.30 -3.32 -9.24
CA ILE A 74 1.31 -4.40 -9.13
C ILE A 74 0.05 -3.89 -8.44
N LEU A 75 0.19 -3.20 -7.30
CA LEU A 75 -0.94 -2.60 -6.58
C LEU A 75 -1.73 -1.63 -7.45
N LYS A 76 -1.05 -0.73 -8.17
CA LYS A 76 -1.70 0.20 -9.10
C LYS A 76 -2.47 -0.53 -10.20
N SER A 77 -1.92 -1.63 -10.73
CA SER A 77 -2.61 -2.43 -11.74
C SER A 77 -3.85 -3.13 -11.20
N ARG A 78 -3.82 -3.59 -9.94
CA ARG A 78 -4.93 -4.29 -9.29
C ARG A 78 -6.04 -3.35 -8.85
N LEU A 79 -5.69 -2.12 -8.46
CA LEU A 79 -6.62 -1.10 -8.00
C LEU A 79 -7.03 -0.11 -9.10
N LYS A 80 -6.71 -0.38 -10.37
CA LYS A 80 -6.93 0.55 -11.49
C LYS A 80 -8.37 1.06 -11.58
N ASP A 81 -9.35 0.23 -11.23
CA ASP A 81 -10.78 0.55 -11.34
C ASP A 81 -11.27 1.44 -10.18
N TYR A 82 -10.42 1.64 -9.16
CA TYR A 82 -10.67 2.49 -7.99
C TYR A 82 -9.78 3.74 -7.95
N LEU A 83 -8.80 3.84 -8.85
CA LEU A 83 -7.91 5.00 -8.93
C LEU A 83 -8.43 5.97 -10.00
N VAL A 84 -8.74 7.20 -9.61
CA VAL A 84 -9.07 8.27 -10.55
C VAL A 84 -7.81 8.61 -11.36
N SER A 85 -7.88 8.41 -12.67
CA SER A 85 -6.81 8.67 -13.64
C SER A 85 -6.87 10.08 -14.20
#